data_AF-A0A645HHV6-F1
#
_entry.id   AF-A0A645HHV6-F1
#
_cell.length_a   1.000
_cell.length_b   1.000
_cell.length_c   1.000
_cell.angle_alpha   90.00
_cell.angle_beta   90.00
_cell.angle_gamma   90.00
#
_symmetry.space_group_name_H-M   'P 1'
#
loop_
_entity.id
_entity.type
_entity.pdbx_description
1 polymer ?
#
loop_
_entity_poly.entity_id
_entity_poly.type
_entity_poly.pdbx_seq_one_letter_code
_entity_poly.pdbx_strand_id
1 'polypeptide(L)'
;MTRFIMSLDQSVDLVLFAFEQGQAGDLFVQKAPACTISDLANAIKKLFNANNPISEIGIRHGEKMHETLLTKEEMSKAIDMGNFYRVPMDKRDLNYDKYFIEGDSKLYNVQEFNSSNTKRLNVDEVIEKLLELDYIKEELSTWRI
;
A
#
# COMPACT_ATOMS: atom_id res chain seq x y z
N MET A 1 4.34 12.88 -4.67
CA MET A 1 3.84 11.95 -3.62
C MET A 1 3.65 10.55 -4.21
N THR A 2 3.69 9.51 -3.38
CA THR A 2 3.47 8.11 -3.80
C THR A 2 2.31 7.47 -3.04
N ARG A 3 1.58 6.58 -3.71
CA ARG A 3 0.45 5.84 -3.13
C ARG A 3 0.54 4.38 -3.50
N PHE A 4 0.17 3.52 -2.55
CA PHE A 4 -0.06 2.11 -2.85
C PHE A 4 -1.25 1.98 -3.80
N ILE A 5 -1.17 1.04 -4.74
CA ILE A 5 -2.27 0.72 -5.65
C ILE A 5 -2.79 -0.66 -5.29
N MET A 6 -4.09 -0.73 -5.04
CA MET A 6 -4.82 -1.95 -4.71
C MET A 6 -6.20 -1.87 -5.35
N SER A 7 -6.64 -2.96 -5.99
CA SER A 7 -8.02 -3.04 -6.49
C SER A 7 -9.00 -3.32 -5.34
N LEU A 8 -10.30 -3.12 -5.61
CA LEU A 8 -11.34 -3.50 -4.67
C LEU A 8 -11.29 -5.00 -4.36
N ASP A 9 -11.13 -5.85 -5.39
CA ASP A 9 -11.05 -7.30 -5.22
C ASP A 9 -9.88 -7.71 -4.33
N GLN A 10 -8.71 -7.11 -4.53
CA GLN A 10 -7.55 -7.33 -3.66
C GLN A 10 -7.83 -6.94 -2.20
N SER A 11 -8.61 -5.89 -1.98
CA SER A 11 -9.01 -5.45 -0.63
C SER A 11 -9.98 -6.45 0.01
N VAL A 12 -10.87 -7.05 -0.78
CA VAL A 12 -11.76 -8.14 -0.31
C VAL A 12 -10.95 -9.39 0.02
N ASP A 13 -9.99 -9.76 -0.83
CA ASP A 13 -9.09 -10.89 -0.59
C ASP A 13 -8.31 -10.75 0.71
N LEU A 14 -7.87 -9.54 1.06
CA LEU A 14 -7.23 -9.27 2.35
C LEU A 14 -8.15 -9.57 3.53
N VAL A 15 -9.42 -9.19 3.46
CA VAL A 15 -10.40 -9.46 4.52
C VAL A 15 -10.67 -10.96 4.64
N LEU A 16 -10.83 -11.66 3.52
CA LEU A 16 -11.02 -13.11 3.51
C LEU A 16 -9.79 -13.85 4.05
N PHE A 17 -8.60 -13.42 3.66
CA PHE A 17 -7.35 -13.98 4.18
C PHE A 17 -7.22 -13.80 5.70
N ALA A 18 -7.52 -12.60 6.20
CA ALA A 18 -7.52 -12.32 7.63
C ALA A 18 -8.60 -13.14 8.37
N PHE A 19 -9.75 -13.37 7.75
CA PHE A 19 -10.81 -14.22 8.31
C PHE A 19 -10.38 -15.68 8.46
N GLU A 20 -9.67 -16.24 7.47
CA GLU A 20 -9.23 -17.63 7.50
C GLU A 20 -7.98 -17.87 8.38
N GLN A 21 -7.02 -16.95 8.35
CA GLN A 21 -5.69 -17.13 8.95
C GLN A 21 -5.49 -16.36 10.27
N GLY A 22 -6.44 -15.49 10.61
CA GLY A 22 -6.29 -14.55 11.72
C GLY A 22 -6.44 -15.17 13.10
N GLN A 23 -5.59 -14.74 14.02
CA GLN A 23 -5.80 -14.88 15.45
C GLN A 23 -6.27 -13.56 16.06
N ALA A 24 -6.89 -13.65 17.23
CA ALA A 24 -7.34 -12.47 17.96
C ALA A 24 -6.16 -11.49 18.19
N GLY A 25 -6.33 -10.27 17.68
CA GLY A 25 -5.34 -9.19 17.81
C GLY A 25 -4.30 -9.10 16.70
N ASP A 26 -4.33 -9.99 15.70
CA ASP A 26 -3.46 -9.87 14.54
C ASP A 26 -3.87 -8.67 13.66
N LEU A 27 -2.87 -7.94 13.16
CA LEU A 27 -3.02 -6.96 12.09
C LEU A 27 -2.53 -7.60 10.79
N PHE A 28 -3.34 -7.56 9.74
CA PHE A 28 -2.95 -8.02 8.41
C PHE A 28 -2.77 -6.85 7.46
N VAL A 29 -1.69 -6.92 6.67
CA VAL A 29 -1.38 -5.96 5.62
C VAL A 29 -1.08 -6.72 4.34
N GLN A 30 -1.80 -6.41 3.27
CA GLN A 30 -1.46 -6.94 1.94
C GLN A 30 -0.28 -6.16 1.36
N LYS A 31 0.71 -6.88 0.81
CA LYS A 31 1.81 -6.26 0.08
C LYS A 31 1.26 -5.71 -1.24
N ALA A 32 1.37 -4.40 -1.41
CA ALA A 32 0.94 -3.72 -2.62
C ALA A 32 2.11 -2.97 -3.29
N PRO A 33 2.12 -2.89 -4.63
CA PRO A 33 3.02 -1.97 -5.33
C PRO A 33 2.54 -0.53 -5.14
N ALA A 34 3.36 0.44 -5.52
CA ALA A 34 3.02 1.85 -5.46
C ALA A 34 3.47 2.59 -6.72
N CYS A 35 2.80 3.70 -7.06
CA CYS A 35 3.24 4.60 -8.12
C CYS A 35 3.34 6.04 -7.60
N THR A 36 3.93 6.94 -8.38
CA THR A 36 3.76 8.37 -8.14
C THR A 36 2.42 8.87 -8.71
N ILE A 37 1.90 9.97 -8.18
CA ILE A 37 0.70 10.61 -8.77
C ILE A 37 0.96 11.13 -10.19
N SER A 38 2.22 11.50 -10.49
CA SER A 38 2.62 11.90 -11.84
C SER A 38 2.52 10.71 -12.81
N ASP A 39 3.04 9.54 -12.43
CA ASP A 39 2.95 8.33 -13.27
C ASP A 39 1.50 7.92 -13.49
N LEU A 40 0.66 8.00 -12.46
CA LEU A 40 -0.77 7.73 -12.57
C LEU A 40 -1.47 8.68 -13.55
N ALA A 41 -1.20 9.99 -13.44
CA ALA A 41 -1.78 10.98 -14.35
C ALA A 41 -1.33 10.76 -15.80
N ASN A 42 -0.04 10.45 -16.02
CA ASN A 42 0.50 10.14 -17.34
C ASN A 42 -0.04 8.81 -17.89
N ALA A 43 -0.23 7.80 -17.04
CA ALA A 43 -0.84 6.53 -17.40
C ALA A 43 -2.27 6.73 -17.90
N ILE A 44 -3.10 7.46 -17.16
CA ILE A 44 -4.48 7.79 -17.56
C ILE A 44 -4.48 8.55 -18.90
N LYS A 45 -3.65 9.60 -19.04
CA LYS A 45 -3.55 10.36 -20.30
C LYS A 45 -3.18 9.48 -21.48
N LYS A 46 -2.17 8.62 -21.33
CA LYS A 46 -1.72 7.70 -22.38
C LYS A 46 -2.80 6.68 -22.72
N LEU A 47 -3.47 6.13 -21.71
CA LEU A 47 -4.53 5.13 -21.86
C LEU A 47 -5.72 5.64 -22.66
N PHE A 48 -6.15 6.88 -22.39
CA PHE A 48 -7.27 7.54 -23.07
C PHE A 48 -6.84 8.35 -24.32
N ASN A 49 -5.57 8.32 -24.71
CA ASN A 49 -5.00 9.15 -25.78
C ASN A 49 -5.36 10.64 -25.62
N ALA A 50 -5.33 11.13 -24.39
CA ALA A 50 -5.75 12.46 -24.00
C ALA A 50 -4.56 13.43 -23.87
N ASN A 51 -4.73 14.66 -24.35
CA ASN A 51 -3.66 15.68 -24.33
C ASN A 51 -3.91 16.82 -23.33
N ASN A 52 -4.71 16.57 -22.29
CA ASN A 52 -5.02 17.57 -21.27
C ASN A 52 -3.75 18.05 -20.56
N PRO A 53 -3.59 19.36 -20.29
CA PRO A 53 -2.45 19.86 -19.53
C PRO A 53 -2.51 19.37 -18.09
N ILE A 54 -1.34 19.06 -17.51
CA ILE A 54 -1.21 18.76 -16.08
C ILE A 54 -0.93 20.06 -15.34
N SER A 55 -1.73 20.35 -14.32
CA SER A 55 -1.55 21.51 -13.45
C SER A 55 -1.12 21.05 -12.05
N GLU A 56 0.02 21.57 -11.58
CA GLU A 56 0.51 21.31 -10.23
C GLU A 56 -0.07 22.33 -9.25
N ILE A 57 -0.95 21.86 -8.36
CA ILE A 57 -1.65 22.71 -7.38
C ILE A 57 -1.00 22.71 -5.98
N GLY A 58 0.11 21.99 -5.81
CA GLY A 58 0.78 21.81 -4.53
C GLY A 58 0.14 20.74 -3.64
N ILE A 59 0.77 20.51 -2.47
CA ILE A 59 0.28 19.55 -1.46
C ILE A 59 -0.86 20.16 -0.65
N ARG A 60 -1.93 19.40 -0.42
CA ARG A 60 -3.08 19.86 0.37
C ARG A 60 -2.83 19.64 1.86
N HIS A 61 -3.59 20.36 2.69
CA HIS A 61 -3.48 20.23 4.14
C HIS A 61 -3.79 18.80 4.60
N GLY A 62 -2.92 18.24 5.46
CA GLY A 62 -3.07 16.89 6.01
C GLY A 62 -2.57 15.76 5.11
N GLU A 63 -2.08 16.04 3.90
CA GLU A 63 -1.55 15.00 3.02
C GLU A 63 -0.10 14.62 3.38
N LYS A 64 0.21 13.32 3.25
CA LYS A 64 1.58 12.81 3.38
C LYS A 64 2.22 12.58 2.00
N MET A 65 3.54 12.77 1.93
CA MET A 65 4.32 12.47 0.73
C MET A 65 4.35 10.98 0.39
N HIS A 66 4.43 10.14 1.42
CA HIS A 66 4.43 8.68 1.34
C HIS A 66 3.46 8.15 2.40
N GLU A 67 2.78 7.05 2.10
CA GLU A 67 1.88 6.39 3.04
C GLU A 67 2.58 5.20 3.67
N THR A 68 2.39 4.98 4.97
CA THR A 68 3.01 3.89 5.72
C THR A 68 1.96 2.82 6.00
N LEU A 69 2.25 1.57 5.64
CA LEU A 69 1.40 0.42 5.97
C LEU A 69 1.88 -0.31 7.22
N LEU A 70 3.19 -0.36 7.47
CA LEU A 70 3.76 -0.88 8.72
C LEU A 70 4.80 0.10 9.24
N THR A 71 4.65 0.55 10.47
CA THR A 71 5.68 1.29 11.19
C THR A 71 6.92 0.41 11.44
N LYS A 72 8.02 1.01 11.91
CA LYS A 72 9.25 0.26 12.23
C LYS A 72 9.03 -0.84 13.28
N GLU A 73 8.20 -0.59 14.28
CA GLU A 73 7.90 -1.56 15.33
C GLU A 73 7.02 -2.69 14.80
N GLU A 74 6.00 -2.37 14.01
CA GLU A 74 5.15 -3.38 13.38
C GLU A 74 5.96 -4.25 12.42
N MET A 75 6.85 -3.63 11.63
CA MET A 75 7.72 -4.35 10.70
C MET A 75 8.71 -5.27 11.43
N SER A 76 9.22 -4.90 12.61
CA SER A 76 10.14 -5.76 13.36
C SER A 76 9.46 -7.02 13.92
N LYS A 77 8.13 -6.95 14.12
CA LYS A 77 7.28 -8.05 14.59
C LYS A 77 6.56 -8.77 13.44
N ALA A 78 6.58 -8.22 12.23
CA ALA A 78 5.84 -8.72 11.10
C ALA A 78 6.33 -10.11 10.65
N ILE A 79 5.38 -10.99 10.40
CA ILE A 79 5.61 -12.32 9.84
C ILE A 79 5.22 -12.27 8.36
N ASP A 80 6.16 -12.63 7.49
CA ASP A 80 5.92 -12.72 6.06
C ASP A 80 5.11 -13.98 5.72
N MET A 81 3.93 -13.79 5.14
CA MET A 81 3.01 -14.84 4.71
C MET A 81 2.86 -14.86 3.18
N GLY A 82 3.91 -14.49 2.44
CA GLY A 82 3.91 -14.43 0.99
C GLY A 82 3.38 -13.08 0.51
N ASN A 83 2.10 -13.01 0.11
CA ASN A 83 1.46 -11.77 -0.35
C ASN A 83 1.00 -10.86 0.79
N PHE A 84 1.08 -11.33 2.04
CA PHE A 84 0.60 -10.63 3.22
C PHE A 84 1.70 -10.55 4.28
N TYR A 85 1.63 -9.51 5.10
CA TYR A 85 2.28 -9.45 6.39
C TYR A 85 1.24 -9.66 7.49
N ARG A 86 1.61 -10.40 8.53
CA ARG A 86 0.87 -10.52 9.77
C ARG A 86 1.68 -9.93 10.90
N VAL A 87 1.15 -8.92 11.59
CA VAL A 87 1.74 -8.39 12.82
C VAL A 87 0.95 -8.99 13.97
N PRO A 88 1.55 -9.90 14.76
CA PRO A 88 0.85 -10.50 15.88
C PRO A 88 0.63 -9.48 17.00
N MET A 89 -0.47 -9.65 17.74
CA MET A 89 -0.64 -8.94 19.00
C MET A 89 0.53 -9.25 19.94
N ASP A 90 0.92 -8.23 20.67
CA ASP A 90 1.89 -8.37 21.73
C ASP A 90 1.32 -9.15 22.94
N LYS A 91 1.62 -10.45 23.01
CA LYS A 91 1.10 -11.38 24.04
C LYS A 91 1.89 -11.32 25.37
N ARG A 92 2.30 -10.14 25.81
CA ARG A 92 3.15 -9.94 27.01
C ARG A 92 2.42 -10.02 28.36
N ASP A 93 1.18 -10.52 28.42
CA ASP A 93 0.39 -10.63 29.67
C ASP A 93 0.38 -9.33 30.52
N LEU A 94 0.34 -8.16 29.87
CA LEU A 94 0.41 -6.83 30.51
C LEU A 94 1.75 -6.52 31.25
N ASN A 95 2.86 -7.15 30.86
CA ASN A 95 4.17 -6.83 31.41
C ASN A 95 4.71 -5.48 30.87
N TYR A 96 4.77 -4.48 31.76
CA TYR A 96 5.23 -3.12 31.46
C TYR A 96 6.77 -2.97 31.42
N ASP A 97 7.55 -3.91 31.95
CA ASP A 97 9.01 -3.79 32.09
C ASP A 97 9.71 -3.56 30.75
N LYS A 98 9.16 -4.11 29.66
CA LYS A 98 9.70 -3.97 28.30
C LYS A 98 9.41 -2.61 27.65
N TYR A 99 8.68 -1.71 28.30
CA TYR A 99 8.60 -0.31 27.89
C TYR A 99 9.63 0.57 28.62
N PHE A 100 10.17 0.11 29.75
CA PHE A 100 10.97 0.95 30.66
C PHE A 100 12.39 0.43 30.94
N ILE A 101 12.63 -0.90 30.88
CA ILE A 101 13.85 -1.56 31.37
C ILE A 101 14.60 -2.28 30.24
N GLU A 102 13.90 -2.97 29.33
CA GLU A 102 14.51 -3.73 28.24
C GLU A 102 14.15 -3.14 26.86
N GLY A 103 15.15 -2.65 26.12
CA GLY A 103 14.98 -2.21 24.72
C GLY A 103 15.30 -3.33 23.72
N ASP A 104 14.71 -3.26 22.52
CA ASP A 104 15.03 -4.18 21.41
C ASP A 104 16.02 -3.55 20.43
N SER A 105 17.26 -4.02 20.44
CA SER A 105 18.32 -3.57 19.55
C SER A 105 18.08 -3.93 18.07
N LYS A 106 17.14 -4.82 17.77
CA LYS A 106 16.76 -5.15 16.39
C LYS A 106 16.08 -3.98 15.67
N LEU A 107 15.45 -3.07 16.41
CA LEU A 107 14.74 -1.91 15.84
C LEU A 107 15.66 -0.92 15.11
N TYR A 108 16.96 -0.87 15.43
CA TYR A 108 17.88 0.09 14.82
C TYR A 108 18.03 -0.08 13.29
N ASN A 109 17.90 -1.31 12.81
CA ASN A 109 18.12 -1.64 11.39
C ASN A 109 16.82 -1.90 10.61
N VAL A 110 15.66 -1.84 11.26
CA VAL A 110 14.37 -2.09 10.62
C VAL A 110 13.83 -0.79 10.03
N GLN A 111 13.53 -0.82 8.74
CA GLN A 111 12.82 0.25 8.06
C GLN A 111 11.31 0.00 8.15
N GLU A 112 10.53 1.07 8.20
CA GLU A 112 9.08 0.99 8.04
C GLU A 112 8.73 0.50 6.63
N PHE A 113 7.55 -0.10 6.46
CA PHE A 113 7.03 -0.44 5.13
C PHE A 113 6.09 0.66 4.66
N ASN A 114 6.52 1.42 3.64
CA ASN A 114 5.79 2.57 3.14
C ASN A 114 5.75 2.57 1.60
N SER A 115 4.97 3.48 1.01
CA SER A 115 4.78 3.53 -0.44
C SER A 115 6.05 3.99 -1.18
N SER A 116 7.09 4.45 -0.47
CA SER A 116 8.36 4.86 -1.06
C SER A 116 9.31 3.68 -1.32
N ASN A 117 9.26 2.63 -0.48
CA ASN A 117 10.19 1.50 -0.48
C ASN A 117 9.60 0.15 -0.93
N THR A 118 8.35 0.12 -1.40
CA THR A 118 7.78 -1.03 -2.12
C THR A 118 8.18 -1.05 -3.60
N LYS A 119 7.72 -2.06 -4.36
CA LYS A 119 7.83 -2.08 -5.83
C LYS A 119 7.19 -0.81 -6.41
N ARG A 120 8.00 0.03 -7.06
CA ARG A 120 7.56 1.22 -7.78
C ARG A 120 7.14 0.83 -9.20
N LEU A 121 5.86 1.02 -9.54
CA LEU A 121 5.38 0.84 -10.90
C LEU A 121 5.78 2.02 -11.78
N ASN A 122 6.22 1.72 -13.00
CA ASN A 122 6.37 2.72 -14.06
C ASN A 122 5.02 3.00 -14.76
N VAL A 123 4.99 3.97 -15.68
CA VAL A 123 3.74 4.38 -16.38
C VAL A 123 3.07 3.20 -17.10
N ASP A 124 3.83 2.32 -17.75
CA ASP A 124 3.27 1.20 -18.50
C ASP A 124 2.74 0.11 -17.56
N GLU A 125 3.44 -0.20 -16.48
CA GLU A 125 2.95 -1.12 -15.43
C GLU A 125 1.69 -0.57 -14.73
N VAL A 126 1.58 0.75 -14.57
CA VAL A 126 0.34 1.38 -14.05
C VAL A 126 -0.80 1.21 -15.05
N ILE A 127 -0.55 1.33 -16.35
CA ILE A 127 -1.57 1.08 -17.39
C ILE A 127 -2.04 -0.37 -17.33
N GLU A 128 -1.13 -1.34 -17.26
CA GLU A 128 -1.47 -2.75 -17.10
C GLU A 128 -2.37 -2.96 -15.88
N LYS A 129 -2.03 -2.35 -14.74
CA LYS A 129 -2.82 -2.44 -13.52
C LYS A 129 -4.20 -1.79 -13.65
N LEU A 130 -4.29 -0.65 -14.33
CA LEU A 130 -5.57 0.02 -14.59
C LEU A 130 -6.47 -0.80 -15.51
N LEU A 131 -5.89 -1.50 -16.49
CA LEU A 131 -6.60 -2.38 -17.41
C LEU A 131 -7.10 -3.68 -16.75
N GLU A 132 -6.72 -3.99 -15.51
CA GLU A 132 -7.36 -5.07 -14.75
C GLU A 132 -8.78 -4.66 -14.31
N LEU A 133 -9.01 -3.37 -14.08
CA LEU A 133 -10.26 -2.83 -13.52
C LEU A 133 -11.37 -2.76 -14.58
N ASP A 134 -12.50 -3.40 -14.31
CA ASP A 134 -13.65 -3.39 -15.23
C ASP A 134 -14.19 -1.99 -15.49
N TYR A 135 -14.25 -1.15 -14.45
CA TYR A 135 -14.62 0.27 -14.57
C TYR A 135 -13.79 1.00 -15.64
N ILE A 136 -12.48 0.81 -15.67
CA ILE A 136 -11.60 1.48 -16.64
C ILE A 136 -11.84 0.93 -18.06
N LYS A 137 -12.05 -0.37 -18.22
CA LYS A 137 -12.37 -0.99 -19.51
C LYS A 137 -13.69 -0.44 -20.08
N GLU A 138 -14.70 -0.30 -19.23
CA GLU A 138 -16.01 0.25 -19.60
C GLU A 138 -15.90 1.71 -20.06
N GLU A 139 -15.22 2.56 -19.30
CA GLU A 139 -14.96 3.97 -19.66
C GLU A 139 -14.19 4.09 -20.99
N LEU A 140 -13.17 3.25 -21.20
CA LEU A 140 -12.41 3.22 -22.46
C LEU A 140 -13.26 2.82 -23.66
N SER A 141 -14.20 1.89 -23.47
CA SER A 141 -15.10 1.45 -24.54
C SER A 141 -16.06 2.57 -24.97
N THR A 142 -16.53 3.36 -24.02
CA THR A 142 -17.42 4.50 -24.27
C THR A 142 -16.67 5.69 -24.86
N TRP A 143 -15.40 5.89 -24.49
CA TRP A 143 -14.56 6.99 -24.96
C TRP A 143 -14.20 6.93 -26.46
N ARG A 144 -14.21 5.72 -27.05
CA ARG A 144 -13.87 5.51 -28.47
C ARG A 144 -15.09 5.61 -29.41
N ILE A 145 -16.24 6.05 -28.90
CA ILE A 145 -17.44 6.39 -29.68
C ILE A 145 -17.44 7.89 -29.96
#